data_AF-A0AAV5XB08-F1
#
_entry.id   AF-A0AAV5XB08-F1
#
_cell.length_a   1.000
_cell.length_b   1.000
_cell.length_c   1.000
_cell.angle_alpha   90.00
_cell.angle_beta   90.00
_cell.angle_gamma   90.00
#
_symmetry.space_group_name_H-M   'P 1'
#
loop_
_entity.id
_entity.type
_entity.pdbx_description
1 polymer ?
#
loop_
_entity_poly.entity_id
_entity_poly.type
_entity_poly.pdbx_seq_one_letter_code
_entity_poly.pdbx_strand_id
1 'polypeptide(L)'
;MSVHCPDCGEMIAVPEGARPGDLLECPNCAGHALRLRQDGQRWAATLAYRVSCPSCDDVLTLPQDVKAGDTIECCGRQYRLTFEYGAFAAEEP
;
A
#
# COMPACT_ATOMS: atom_id res chain seq x y z
N MET A 1 5.05 -4.76 -20.37
CA MET A 1 4.02 -5.40 -19.52
C MET A 1 3.33 -4.31 -18.74
N SER A 2 2.03 -4.39 -18.50
CA SER A 2 1.28 -3.35 -17.76
C SER A 2 0.31 -3.98 -16.76
N VAL A 3 -0.09 -3.18 -15.77
CA VAL A 3 -1.12 -3.50 -14.78
C VAL A 3 -2.16 -2.38 -14.76
N HIS A 4 -3.38 -2.71 -14.37
CA HIS A 4 -4.41 -1.72 -14.12
C HIS A 4 -4.37 -1.26 -12.66
N CYS A 5 -4.47 0.04 -12.43
CA CYS A 5 -4.74 0.59 -11.12
C CYS A 5 -6.15 0.15 -10.67
N PRO A 6 -6.29 -0.45 -9.47
CA PRO A 6 -7.59 -0.93 -8.99
C PRO A 6 -8.59 0.19 -8.69
N ASP A 7 -8.12 1.42 -8.41
CA ASP A 7 -8.99 2.55 -8.05
C ASP A 7 -9.55 3.27 -9.29
N CYS A 8 -8.69 3.62 -10.25
CA CYS A 8 -9.08 4.45 -11.42
C CYS A 8 -9.05 3.70 -12.76
N GLY A 9 -8.52 2.48 -12.81
CA GLY A 9 -8.40 1.69 -14.04
C GLY A 9 -7.22 2.05 -14.94
N GLU A 10 -6.43 3.07 -14.60
CA GLU A 10 -5.28 3.53 -15.38
C GLU A 10 -4.28 2.40 -15.66
N MET A 11 -3.72 2.37 -16.87
CA MET A 11 -2.70 1.38 -17.24
C MET A 11 -1.31 1.87 -16.88
N ILE A 12 -0.65 1.15 -15.98
CA ILE A 12 0.69 1.49 -15.49
C ILE A 12 1.68 0.49 -16.05
N ALA A 13 2.75 1.00 -16.65
CA ALA A 13 3.83 0.15 -17.15
C ALA A 13 4.56 -0.51 -15.98
N VAL A 14 4.72 -1.83 -16.05
CA VAL A 14 5.54 -2.59 -15.10
C VAL A 14 6.99 -2.50 -15.57
N PRO A 15 7.92 -1.98 -14.74
CA PRO A 15 9.34 -1.90 -15.08
C PRO A 15 9.95 -3.26 -15.40
N GLU A 16 10.97 -3.29 -16.26
CA GLU A 16 11.73 -4.51 -16.51
C GLU A 16 12.44 -4.97 -15.24
N GLY A 17 12.36 -6.27 -14.94
CA GLY A 17 12.95 -6.86 -13.73
C GLY A 17 12.10 -6.71 -12.46
N ALA A 18 10.92 -6.08 -12.54
CA ALA A 18 9.99 -6.00 -11.43
C ALA A 18 9.56 -7.39 -10.93
N ARG A 19 9.30 -7.49 -9.63
CA ARG A 19 8.95 -8.72 -8.93
C ARG A 19 7.60 -8.57 -8.23
N PRO A 20 6.88 -9.67 -7.98
CA PRO A 20 5.72 -9.64 -7.09
C PRO A 20 6.13 -9.07 -5.72
N GLY A 21 5.35 -8.13 -5.21
CA GLY A 21 5.63 -7.38 -3.99
C GLY A 21 6.23 -5.99 -4.21
N ASP A 22 6.81 -5.72 -5.39
CA ASP A 22 7.33 -4.39 -5.71
C ASP A 22 6.23 -3.34 -5.70
N LEU A 23 6.61 -2.10 -5.37
CA LEU A 23 5.69 -0.97 -5.29
C LEU A 23 5.82 -0.09 -6.54
N LEU A 24 4.67 0.29 -7.08
CA LEU A 24 4.53 1.31 -8.12
C LEU A 24 3.62 2.43 -7.62
N GLU A 25 3.71 3.60 -8.22
CA GLU A 25 2.81 4.70 -7.92
C GLU A 25 1.88 4.96 -9.10
N CYS A 26 0.58 5.15 -8.81
CA CYS A 26 -0.38 5.50 -9.83
C CYS A 26 -0.28 7.00 -10.16
N PRO A 27 0.04 7.39 -11.42
CA PRO A 27 0.15 8.79 -11.80
C PRO A 27 -1.19 9.53 -11.74
N ASN A 28 -2.31 8.80 -11.87
CA ASN A 28 -3.66 9.38 -11.91
C ASN A 28 -4.41 9.35 -10.56
N CYS A 29 -3.83 8.73 -9.53
CA CYS A 29 -4.40 8.68 -8.18
C CYS A 29 -3.52 9.42 -7.17
N ALA A 30 -2.98 10.58 -7.55
CA ALA A 30 -2.13 11.41 -6.69
C ALA A 30 -0.98 10.63 -5.99
N GLY A 31 -0.38 9.66 -6.69
CA GLY A 31 0.71 8.85 -6.15
C GLY A 31 0.28 7.71 -5.20
N HIS A 32 -0.98 7.26 -5.25
CA HIS A 32 -1.39 6.04 -4.55
C HIS A 32 -0.43 4.89 -4.86
N ALA A 33 0.06 4.25 -3.80
CA ALA A 33 0.97 3.15 -3.90
C ALA A 33 0.22 1.87 -4.26
N LEU A 34 0.77 1.16 -5.23
CA LEU A 34 0.27 -0.09 -5.77
C LEU A 34 1.31 -1.16 -5.53
N ARG A 35 0.88 -2.30 -4.97
CA ARG A 35 1.71 -3.49 -4.84
C ARG A 35 1.48 -4.40 -6.02
N LEU A 36 2.54 -4.74 -6.73
CA LEU A 36 2.49 -5.69 -7.83
C LEU A 36 2.22 -7.11 -7.30
N ARG A 37 1.32 -7.80 -7.98
CA ARG A 37 1.03 -9.22 -7.76
C ARG A 37 1.09 -9.94 -9.10
N GLN A 38 1.42 -11.23 -9.05
CA GLN A 38 1.36 -12.10 -10.22
C GLN A 38 0.29 -13.18 -10.00
N ASP A 39 -0.79 -13.12 -10.77
CA ASP A 39 -1.85 -14.12 -10.81
C ASP A 39 -1.60 -15.05 -12.00
N GLY A 40 -0.80 -16.09 -11.77
CA GLY A 40 -0.35 -17.02 -12.81
C GLY A 40 0.53 -16.32 -13.85
N GLN A 41 0.04 -16.18 -15.08
CA GLN A 41 0.77 -15.49 -16.17
C GLN A 41 0.40 -14.01 -16.32
N ARG A 42 -0.52 -13.49 -15.51
CA ARG A 42 -0.95 -12.08 -15.58
C ARG A 42 -0.41 -11.29 -14.40
N TRP A 43 0.03 -10.07 -14.68
CA TRP A 43 0.29 -9.11 -13.61
C TRP A 43 -1.02 -8.46 -13.17
N ALA A 44 -1.12 -8.23 -11.88
CA ALA A 44 -2.18 -7.46 -11.24
C ALA A 44 -1.55 -6.47 -10.26
N ALA A 45 -2.33 -5.51 -9.80
CA ALA A 45 -1.93 -4.60 -8.75
C ALA A 45 -3.01 -4.55 -7.66
N THR A 46 -2.59 -4.46 -6.41
CA THR A 46 -3.47 -4.17 -5.28
C THR A 46 -3.03 -2.88 -4.62
N LEU A 47 -3.90 -2.22 -3.86
CA LEU A 47 -3.48 -1.06 -3.06
C LEU A 47 -2.43 -1.48 -2.03
N ALA A 48 -1.36 -0.69 -1.96
CA ALA A 48 -0.38 -0.75 -0.89
C ALA A 48 -0.71 0.39 0.08
N TYR A 49 -1.53 0.10 1.09
CA TYR A 49 -1.89 1.11 2.06
C TYR A 49 -0.66 1.66 2.77
N ARG A 50 -0.69 2.97 3.01
CA ARG A 50 0.34 3.69 3.75
C ARG A 50 -0.31 4.37 4.93
N VAL A 51 0.44 4.52 6.01
CA VAL A 51 -0.02 5.21 7.22
C VAL A 51 1.11 6.10 7.74
N SER A 52 0.74 7.28 8.24
CA SER A 52 1.70 8.16 8.91
C SER A 52 1.85 7.76 10.37
N CYS A 53 3.09 7.67 10.85
CA CYS A 53 3.37 7.47 12.26
C CYS A 53 3.00 8.74 13.07
N PRO A 54 2.13 8.66 14.09
CA PRO A 54 1.69 9.83 14.86
C PRO A 54 2.81 10.54 15.65
N SER A 55 3.98 9.92 15.81
CA SER A 55 5.06 10.47 16.65
C SER A 55 6.24 11.02 15.86
N CYS A 56 6.41 10.67 14.59
CA CYS A 56 7.54 11.15 13.78
C CYS A 56 7.15 11.58 12.37
N ASP A 57 5.86 11.47 12.00
CA ASP A 57 5.32 11.77 10.67
C ASP A 57 5.88 10.91 9.52
N ASP A 58 6.72 9.90 9.81
CA ASP A 58 7.18 8.95 8.79
C ASP A 58 6.02 8.16 8.19
N VAL A 59 6.04 8.00 6.87
CA VAL A 59 5.03 7.25 6.11
C VAL A 59 5.48 5.80 5.96
N LEU A 60 4.76 4.90 6.60
CA LEU A 60 5.01 3.46 6.57
C LEU A 60 4.13 2.80 5.53
N THR A 61 4.73 1.97 4.67
CA THR A 61 3.94 1.11 3.78
C THR A 61 3.54 -0.16 4.52
N LEU A 62 2.23 -0.40 4.61
CA LEU A 62 1.67 -1.52 5.35
C LEU A 62 1.80 -2.85 4.59
N PRO A 63 1.86 -3.98 5.30
CA PRO A 63 1.80 -5.32 4.71
C PRO A 63 0.55 -5.53 3.83
N GLN A 64 0.57 -6.54 2.97
CA GLN A 64 -0.53 -6.79 2.02
C GLN A 64 -1.81 -7.31 2.70
N ASP A 65 -1.67 -8.04 3.80
CA ASP A 65 -2.74 -8.71 4.53
C ASP A 65 -3.20 -7.94 5.78
N VAL A 66 -2.77 -6.69 5.91
CA VAL A 66 -3.11 -5.81 7.04
C VAL A 66 -4.62 -5.60 7.18
N LYS A 67 -5.07 -5.57 8.42
CA LYS A 67 -6.49 -5.40 8.81
C LYS A 67 -6.62 -4.35 9.90
N ALA A 68 -7.81 -3.77 9.99
CA ALA A 68 -8.16 -2.95 11.16
C ALA A 68 -8.07 -3.81 12.43
N GLY A 69 -7.41 -3.26 13.46
CA GLY A 69 -7.09 -3.96 14.69
C GLY A 69 -5.68 -4.52 14.76
N ASP A 70 -4.97 -4.67 13.63
CA ASP A 70 -3.56 -5.04 13.63
C ASP A 70 -2.71 -3.95 14.30
N THR A 71 -1.51 -4.31 14.75
CA THR A 71 -0.57 -3.37 15.33
C THR A 71 0.68 -3.21 14.46
N ILE A 72 1.21 -1.99 14.44
CA ILE A 72 2.51 -1.69 13.84
C ILE A 72 3.44 -1.12 14.90
N GLU A 73 4.75 -1.29 14.70
CA GLU A 73 5.75 -0.66 15.54
C GLU A 73 6.49 0.43 14.75
N CYS A 74 6.62 1.61 15.34
CA CYS A 74 7.43 2.69 14.80
C CYS A 74 7.96 3.53 15.97
N CYS A 75 9.21 4.00 15.87
CA CYS A 75 9.86 4.78 16.93
C CYS A 75 9.87 4.07 18.31
N GLY A 76 9.90 2.73 18.34
CA GLY A 76 9.83 1.95 19.57
C GLY A 76 8.47 1.99 20.28
N ARG A 77 7.42 2.46 19.61
CA ARG A 77 6.04 2.51 20.10
C ARG A 77 5.15 1.63 19.23
N GLN A 78 4.13 1.04 19.84
CA GLN A 78 3.11 0.27 19.14
C GLN A 78 1.88 1.14 18.90
N TYR A 79 1.35 1.07 17.67
CA TYR A 79 0.13 1.73 17.28
C TYR A 79 -0.87 0.71 16.77
N ARG A 80 -2.14 0.90 17.12
CA ARG A 80 -3.25 0.12 16.58
C ARG A 80 -3.69 0.74 15.27
N LEU A 81 -3.86 -0.10 14.26
CA LEU A 81 -4.39 0.32 12.98
C LEU A 81 -5.92 0.38 13.03
N THR A 82 -6.48 1.53 12.66
CA THR A 82 -7.90 1.70 12.38
C THR A 82 -8.09 1.87 10.87
N PHE A 83 -9.25 1.51 10.35
CA PHE A 83 -9.56 1.67 8.93
C PHE A 83 -10.90 2.37 8.77
N GLU A 84 -10.84 3.62 8.33
CA GLU A 84 -12.02 4.47 8.15
C GLU A 84 -11.89 5.25 6.84
N TYR A 85 -13.02 5.53 6.20
CA TYR A 85 -13.09 6.30 4.95
C TYR A 85 -12.16 5.78 3.82
N GLY A 86 -11.84 4.48 3.83
CA GLY A 86 -10.98 3.86 2.82
C GLY A 86 -9.47 3.98 3.06
N ALA A 87 -9.05 4.49 4.23
CA ALA A 87 -7.65 4.65 4.59
C ALA A 87 -7.35 4.07 5.98
N PHE A 88 -6.08 3.69 6.19
CA PHE A 88 -5.59 3.29 7.50
C PHE A 88 -5.10 4.51 8.29
N ALA A 89 -5.40 4.54 9.58
CA ALA A 89 -4.78 5.43 10.54
C ALA A 89 -4.06 4.61 11.63
N ALA A 90 -3.00 5.17 12.18
CA ALA A 90 -2.27 4.60 13.30
C ALA A 90 -2.66 5.39 14.56
N GLU A 91 -3.20 4.71 15.56
CA GLU A 91 -3.67 5.30 16.80
C GLU A 91 -2.91 4.70 17.99
N GLU A 92 -2.76 5.49 19.06
CA GLU A 92 -2.24 4.96 20.31
C GLU A 92 -3.26 3.95 20.90
N PRO A 93 -2.81 2.80 21.45
CA PRO A 93 -3.70 1.73 21.90
C PRO A 93 -4.68 2.10 23.02
#